data_AF-A0A3B0UF27-F1
#
_entry.id   AF-A0A3B0UF27-F1
#
_cell.length_a   1.000
_cell.length_b   1.000
_cell.length_c   1.000
_cell.angle_alpha   90.00
_cell.angle_beta   90.00
_cell.angle_gamma   90.00
#
_symmetry.space_group_name_H-M   'P 1'
#
loop_
_entity.id
_entity.type
_entity.pdbx_description
1 polymer ?
#
loop_
_entity_poly.entity_id
_entity_poly.type
_entity_poly.pdbx_seq_one_letter_code
_entity_poly.pdbx_strand_id
1 'polypeptide(L)'
;MSGSVLYLNNFNSVRINSAVGLVGVVIPVSMLHYLKHKDKRSILIILGVLSNLIPGAIHTFKISYNQWFNFNDISHIIMIFCFYILYKGAKQNENIEMAKKLSKAPA
;
A
#
# COMPACT_ATOMS: atom_id res chain seq x y z
N MET A 1 1.84 -14.49 -2.97
CA MET A 1 2.36 -14.87 -1.64
C MET A 1 3.28 -16.05 -1.86
N SER A 2 4.60 -15.85 -1.77
CA SER A 2 5.59 -16.88 -2.11
C SER A 2 5.55 -18.01 -1.08
N GLY A 3 5.72 -19.28 -1.50
CA GLY A 3 5.74 -20.43 -0.60
C GLY A 3 6.74 -20.30 0.56
N SER A 4 7.82 -19.55 0.33
CA SER A 4 8.82 -19.20 1.33
C SER A 4 8.25 -18.48 2.56
N VAL A 5 7.21 -17.66 2.42
CA VAL A 5 6.59 -16.93 3.56
C VAL A 5 5.73 -17.84 4.43
N LEU A 6 5.10 -18.85 3.82
CA LEU A 6 4.25 -19.81 4.52
C LEU A 6 5.07 -20.83 5.32
N TYR A 7 6.23 -21.25 4.78
CA TYR A 7 7.09 -22.24 5.42
C TYR A 7 8.17 -21.62 6.32
N LEU A 8 8.75 -20.50 5.91
CA LEU A 8 9.72 -19.75 6.72
C LEU A 8 8.96 -18.59 7.34
N ASN A 9 8.38 -18.83 8.52
CA ASN A 9 7.67 -17.83 9.34
C ASN A 9 8.65 -16.78 9.91
N ASN A 10 9.48 -16.22 9.04
CA ASN A 10 10.58 -15.36 9.33
C ASN A 10 10.22 -13.97 8.82
N PHE A 11 10.27 -12.99 9.71
CA PHE A 11 9.85 -11.62 9.43
C PHE A 11 10.59 -11.02 8.22
N ASN A 12 11.83 -11.46 7.99
CA ASN A 12 12.61 -11.03 6.84
C ASN A 12 12.00 -11.44 5.49
N SER A 13 11.40 -12.63 5.39
CA SER A 13 10.70 -13.09 4.19
C SER A 13 9.50 -12.21 3.87
N VAL A 14 8.72 -11.84 4.91
CA VAL A 14 7.54 -10.97 4.77
C VAL A 14 7.95 -9.58 4.30
N ARG A 15 9.04 -9.03 4.84
CA ARG A 15 9.58 -7.73 4.43
C ARG A 15 9.97 -7.72 2.95
N ILE A 16 10.74 -8.70 2.50
CA ILE A 16 11.19 -8.78 1.11
C ILE A 16 9.99 -8.97 0.18
N ASN A 17 9.08 -9.91 0.49
CA ASN A 17 7.88 -10.15 -0.31
C ASN A 17 7.01 -8.88 -0.42
N SER A 18 6.83 -8.15 0.68
CA SER A 18 6.04 -6.92 0.69
C SER A 18 6.72 -5.80 -0.10
N ALA A 19 8.04 -5.65 0.01
CA ALA A 19 8.80 -4.69 -0.78
C ALA A 19 8.73 -4.99 -2.28
N VAL A 20 8.91 -6.25 -2.68
CA VAL A 20 8.81 -6.66 -4.09
C VAL A 20 7.39 -6.41 -4.62
N GLY A 21 6.35 -6.79 -3.88
CA GLY A 21 4.97 -6.58 -4.32
C GLY A 21 4.61 -5.09 -4.42
N LEU A 22 4.82 -4.32 -3.35
CA LEU A 22 4.38 -2.93 -3.29
C LEU A 22 5.29 -2.00 -4.11
N VAL A 23 6.60 -2.07 -3.92
CA VAL A 23 7.56 -1.20 -4.61
C VAL A 23 7.87 -1.72 -6.01
N GLY A 24 8.08 -3.03 -6.16
CA GLY A 24 8.46 -3.63 -7.44
C GLY A 24 7.31 -3.79 -8.44
N VAL A 25 6.06 -3.89 -7.98
CA VAL A 25 4.89 -4.09 -8.87
C VAL A 25 3.91 -2.92 -8.79
N VAL A 26 3.40 -2.60 -7.60
CA VAL A 26 2.31 -1.60 -7.48
C VAL A 26 2.76 -0.20 -7.92
N ILE A 27 3.97 0.24 -7.56
CA ILE A 27 4.48 1.55 -7.99
C ILE A 27 4.62 1.63 -9.52
N PRO A 28 5.35 0.73 -10.22
CA PRO A 28 5.47 0.78 -11.67
C PRO A 28 4.12 0.74 -12.41
N VAL A 29 3.21 -0.15 -12.00
CA VAL A 29 1.88 -0.25 -12.61
C VAL A 29 1.09 1.05 -12.43
N SER A 30 1.09 1.60 -11.21
CA SER A 30 0.40 2.86 -10.91
C SER A 30 1.05 4.03 -11.65
N MET A 31 2.37 4.02 -11.82
CA MET A 31 3.11 5.05 -12.53
C MET A 31 2.84 5.02 -14.04
N LEU A 32 2.82 3.83 -14.65
CA LEU A 32 2.43 3.67 -16.06
C LEU A 32 1.00 4.14 -16.31
N HIS A 33 0.07 3.79 -15.42
CA HIS A 33 -1.31 4.27 -15.49
C HIS A 33 -1.39 5.81 -15.37
N TYR A 34 -0.61 6.39 -14.44
CA TYR A 34 -0.52 7.85 -14.30
C TYR A 34 -0.01 8.53 -15.57
N LEU A 35 1.06 8.02 -16.18
CA LEU A 35 1.63 8.59 -17.39
C LEU A 35 0.65 8.58 -18.57
N LYS A 36 -0.16 7.52 -18.69
CA LYS A 36 -1.12 7.35 -19.80
C LYS A 36 -2.42 8.14 -19.60
N HIS A 37 -2.93 8.23 -18.37
CA HIS A 37 -4.25 8.78 -18.09
C HIS A 37 -4.23 10.10 -17.29
N LYS A 38 -3.05 10.54 -16.83
CA LYS A 38 -2.85 11.70 -15.94
C LYS A 38 -3.80 11.72 -14.74
N ASP A 39 -4.16 10.52 -14.25
CA ASP A 39 -5.14 10.38 -13.18
C ASP A 39 -4.50 10.66 -11.82
N LYS A 40 -4.92 11.74 -11.16
CA LYS A 40 -4.45 12.12 -9.82
C LYS A 40 -4.61 11.00 -8.78
N ARG A 41 -5.44 10.00 -9.04
CA ARG A 41 -5.63 8.81 -8.17
C ARG A 41 -4.44 7.86 -8.17
N SER A 42 -3.77 7.70 -9.30
CA SER A 42 -2.55 6.89 -9.37
C SER A 42 -1.46 7.48 -8.48
N ILE A 43 -1.42 8.81 -8.34
CA ILE A 43 -0.53 9.47 -7.38
C ILE A 43 -0.94 9.13 -5.93
N LEU A 44 -2.23 9.09 -5.59
CA LEU A 44 -2.69 8.71 -4.25
C LEU A 44 -2.29 7.26 -3.89
N ILE A 45 -2.37 6.33 -4.85
CA ILE A 45 -1.90 4.95 -4.67
C ILE A 45 -0.39 4.94 -4.42
N ILE A 46 0.40 5.64 -5.26
CA ILE A 46 1.86 5.72 -5.12
C ILE A 46 2.26 6.34 -3.77
N LEU A 47 1.62 7.45 -3.37
CA LEU A 47 1.85 8.09 -2.07
C LEU A 47 1.47 7.17 -0.91
N GLY A 48 0.37 6.43 -1.04
CA GLY A 48 -0.03 5.42 -0.06
C GLY A 48 1.03 4.33 0.10
N VAL A 49 1.59 3.82 -1.00
CA VAL A 49 2.69 2.84 -0.96
C VAL A 49 3.96 3.43 -0.35
N LEU A 50 4.35 4.64 -0.76
CA LEU A 50 5.55 5.30 -0.23
C LEU A 50 5.40 5.62 1.26
N SER A 51 4.19 5.94 1.73
CA SER A 51 3.94 6.18 3.15
C SER A 51 4.19 4.95 4.01
N ASN A 52 4.04 3.72 3.46
CA ASN A 52 4.37 2.48 4.15
C ASN A 52 5.88 2.26 4.40
N LEU A 53 6.76 3.10 3.83
CA LEU A 53 8.17 3.12 4.21
C LEU A 53 8.37 3.63 5.64
N ILE A 54 7.49 4.51 6.14
CA ILE A 54 7.57 5.08 7.49
C ILE A 54 7.43 4.00 8.58
N PRO A 55 6.36 3.17 8.60
CA PRO A 55 6.26 2.08 9.58
C PRO A 55 7.39 1.04 9.38
N GLY A 56 7.84 0.79 8.15
CA GLY A 56 9.01 -0.04 7.89
C GLY A 56 10.30 0.49 8.52
N ALA A 57 10.51 1.81 8.50
CA ALA A 57 11.64 2.48 9.12
C ALA A 57 11.56 2.41 10.65
N ILE A 58 10.40 2.70 11.24
CA ILE A 58 10.18 2.63 12.70
C ILE A 58 10.47 1.23 13.23
N HIS A 59 10.01 0.20 12.52
CA HIS A 59 10.30 -1.18 12.86
C HIS A 59 11.80 -1.54 12.67
N THR A 60 12.49 -0.92 11.71
CA THR A 60 13.95 -1.15 11.50
C THR A 60 14.77 -0.55 12.63
N PHE A 61 14.49 0.71 12.98
CA PHE A 61 15.21 1.46 14.00
C PHE A 61 14.77 1.09 15.43
N LYS A 62 13.78 0.20 15.57
CA LYS A 62 13.22 -0.25 16.86
C LYS A 62 12.80 0.90 17.77
N ILE A 63 12.27 1.99 17.19
CA ILE A 63 11.83 3.17 17.95
C ILE A 63 10.67 2.76 18.84
N SER A 64 10.89 2.75 20.15
CA SER A 64 9.93 2.29 21.15
C SER A 64 9.72 3.37 22.19
N TYR A 65 8.47 3.59 22.59
CA TYR A 65 8.14 4.56 23.64
C TYR A 65 8.16 3.92 25.02
N ASN A 66 7.62 2.70 25.15
CA ASN A 66 7.59 1.92 26.39
C ASN A 66 7.51 0.41 26.07
N GLN A 67 7.70 -0.46 27.06
CA GLN A 67 7.54 -1.91 26.94
C GLN A 67 6.15 -2.34 26.47
N TRP A 68 5.12 -1.54 26.82
CA TRP A 68 3.73 -1.75 26.40
C TRP A 68 3.39 -1.09 25.05
N PHE A 69 4.23 -0.18 24.56
CA PHE A 69 4.04 0.53 23.31
C PHE A 69 5.37 0.55 22.54
N ASN A 70 5.67 -0.62 21.98
CA ASN A 70 6.94 -0.89 21.37
C ASN A 70 6.94 -0.50 19.88
N PHE A 71 8.09 -0.63 19.24
CA PHE A 71 8.26 -0.36 17.81
C PHE A 71 7.29 -1.11 16.91
N ASN A 72 6.86 -2.32 17.30
CA ASN A 72 5.92 -3.11 16.54
C ASN A 72 4.53 -2.48 16.60
N ASP A 73 4.06 -2.09 17.79
CA ASP A 73 2.74 -1.48 17.98
C ASP A 73 2.62 -0.15 17.25
N ILE A 74 3.65 0.71 17.39
CA ILE A 74 3.73 2.01 16.71
C ILE A 74 3.71 1.84 15.19
N SER A 75 4.52 0.89 14.67
CA SER A 75 4.59 0.63 13.24
C SER A 75 3.23 0.16 12.69
N HIS A 76 2.53 -0.70 13.41
CA HIS A 76 1.21 -1.19 12.97
C HIS A 76 0.15 -0.09 12.97
N ILE A 77 0.12 0.80 13.97
CA ILE A 77 -0.83 1.92 14.01
C ILE A 77 -0.61 2.86 12.82
N ILE A 78 0.66 3.18 12.51
CA ILE A 78 0.98 4.02 11.36
C ILE A 78 0.63 3.30 10.05
N MET A 79 0.90 2.00 9.97
CA MET A 79 0.54 1.17 8.81
C MET A 79 -0.97 1.14 8.55
N ILE A 80 -1.82 1.13 9.59
CA ILE A 80 -3.27 1.25 9.44
C ILE A 80 -3.65 2.57 8.74
N PHE A 81 -3.01 3.68 9.12
CA PHE A 81 -3.24 4.97 8.48
C PHE A 81 -2.77 4.97 7.02
N CYS A 82 -1.63 4.36 6.71
CA CYS A 82 -1.15 4.17 5.34
C CYS A 82 -2.14 3.36 4.50
N PHE A 83 -2.70 2.28 5.05
CA PHE A 83 -3.74 1.49 4.37
C PHE A 83 -5.04 2.26 4.17
N TYR A 84 -5.40 3.16 5.08
CA TYR A 84 -6.57 4.03 4.90
C TYR A 84 -6.40 4.98 3.71
N ILE A 85 -5.20 5.52 3.49
CA ILE A 85 -4.88 6.34 2.32
C ILE A 85 -4.99 5.50 1.02
N LEU A 86 -4.41 4.30 1.03
CA LEU A 86 -4.53 3.36 -0.11
C LEU A 86 -6.00 3.01 -0.42
N TYR A 87 -6.82 2.77 0.62
CA TYR A 87 -8.24 2.52 0.48
C TYR A 87 -8.97 3.71 -0.16
N LYS A 88 -8.68 4.95 0.26
CA LYS A 88 -9.26 6.14 -0.39
C LYS A 88 -8.89 6.22 -1.87
N GLY A 89 -7.62 5.96 -2.20
CA GLY A 89 -7.17 5.90 -3.59
C GLY A 89 -7.91 4.84 -4.42
N ALA A 90 -8.12 3.65 -3.84
CA ALA A 90 -8.81 2.55 -4.50
C ALA A 90 -10.32 2.77 -4.64
N LYS A 91 -11.00 3.25 -3.59
CA LYS A 91 -12.44 3.53 -3.60
C LYS A 91 -12.82 4.55 -4.67
N GLN A 92 -11.96 5.53 -4.91
CA GLN A 92 -12.19 6.50 -5.97
C GLN A 92 -12.18 5.87 -7.37
N ASN A 93 -11.54 4.71 -7.55
CA ASN A 93 -11.56 3.97 -8.82
C ASN A 93 -12.92 3.30 -9.09
N GLU A 94 -13.53 2.68 -8.08
CA GLU A 94 -14.80 1.95 -8.21
C GLU A 94 -15.96 2.85 -8.65
N ASN A 95 -16.13 4.00 -7.99
CA ASN A 95 -17.22 4.94 -8.29
C ASN A 95 -17.18 5.46 -9.74
N ILE A 96 -16.00 5.47 -10.36
CA ILE A 96 -15.79 6.07 -11.68
C ILE A 96 -15.86 5.03 -12.79
N GLU A 97 -15.44 3.79 -12.53
CA GLU A 97 -15.81 2.67 -13.39
C GLU A 97 -17.33 2.50 -13.44
N MET A 98 -18.01 2.62 -12.31
CA MET A 98 -19.47 2.58 -12.25
C MET A 98 -20.09 3.73 -13.06
N ALA A 99 -19.61 4.98 -12.88
CA ALA A 99 -20.10 6.13 -13.65
C ALA A 99 -19.87 5.98 -15.17
N LYS A 100 -18.71 5.45 -15.60
CA LYS A 100 -18.42 5.18 -17.02
C LYS A 100 -19.26 4.04 -17.60
N LYS A 101 -19.58 3.02 -16.80
CA LYS A 101 -20.50 1.95 -17.20
C LYS A 101 -21.92 2.49 -17.39
N LEU A 102 -22.39 3.32 -16.45
CA LEU A 102 -23.71 3.94 -16.51
C LEU A 102 -23.84 4.89 -17.72
N SER A 103 -22.78 5.64 -18.07
CA SER A 103 -22.81 6.52 -19.25
C SER A 103 -22.77 5.77 -20.60
N LYS A 104 -22.45 4.48 -20.61
CA LYS A 104 -22.37 3.64 -21.81
C LYS A 104 -23.51 2.63 -21.91
N ALA A 105 -24.39 2.56 -20.91
CA ALA A 105 -25.56 1.69 -20.97
C ALA A 105 -26.56 2.26 -22.00
N PRO A 106 -27.09 1.44 -22.93
CA PRO A 106 -28.20 1.88 -23.79
C PRO A 106 -29.40 2.20 -22.90
N ALA A 107 -30.06 3.32 -23.21
CA ALA A 107 -31.26 3.80 -22.51
C ALA A 107 -32.44 2.85 -22.66
#